data_AF-A0A6A4UNB0-F1
#
_entry.id   AF-A0A6A4UNB0-F1
#
_cell.length_a   1.000
_cell.length_b   1.000
_cell.length_c   1.000
_cell.angle_alpha   90.00
_cell.angle_beta   90.00
_cell.angle_gamma   90.00
#
_symmetry.space_group_name_H-M   'P 1'
#
loop_
_entity.id
_entity.type
_entity.pdbx_description
1 polymer ?
#
loop_
_entity_poly.entity_id
_entity_poly.type
_entity_poly.pdbx_seq_one_letter_code
_entity_poly.pdbx_strand_id
1 'polypeptide(L)'
;MKKLLVVFFITGVVVAQSGKLQLNINEPWIRPAAKGANSAFFFQLENKSHKADTLLAAKFAHSEIVELHETFKKENDIMGMRSVKFVAVPAKNTVIFKPRDLHIMLIGLKQDIKIGESHELILVFKKAGEVKTNAVVSDMPINK
;
A
#
# COMPACT_ATOMS: atom_id res chain seq x y z
N MET A 1 -16.67 44.79 -53.59
CA MET A 1 -15.48 44.43 -52.77
C MET A 1 -15.95 43.67 -51.53
N LYS A 2 -16.06 42.34 -51.60
CA LYS A 2 -16.52 41.50 -50.47
C LYS A 2 -15.29 41.00 -49.72
N LYS A 3 -15.08 41.48 -48.48
CA LYS A 3 -14.02 40.98 -47.59
C LYS A 3 -14.49 39.66 -46.99
N LEU A 4 -13.79 38.57 -47.30
CA LEU A 4 -14.04 37.25 -46.73
C LEU A 4 -13.23 37.13 -45.44
N LEU A 5 -13.92 37.08 -44.30
CA LEU A 5 -13.31 36.90 -42.98
C LEU A 5 -13.28 35.39 -42.66
N VAL A 6 -12.10 34.79 -42.73
CA VAL A 6 -11.88 33.38 -42.36
C VAL A 6 -11.53 33.33 -40.87
N VAL A 7 -12.44 32.80 -40.06
CA VAL A 7 -12.21 32.56 -38.63
C VAL A 7 -11.66 31.14 -38.49
N PHE A 8 -10.38 31.03 -38.13
CA PHE A 8 -9.77 29.76 -37.73
C PHE A 8 -10.15 29.45 -36.28
N PHE A 9 -11.09 28.51 -36.08
CA PHE A 9 -11.31 27.90 -34.78
C PHE A 9 -10.19 26.88 -34.52
N ILE A 10 -9.19 27.27 -33.71
CA ILE A 10 -8.21 26.33 -33.17
C ILE A 10 -8.88 25.62 -31.99
N THR A 11 -9.49 24.46 -32.25
CA THR A 11 -9.93 23.55 -31.18
C THR A 11 -8.70 22.94 -30.53
N GLY A 12 -8.29 23.48 -29.38
CA GLY A 12 -7.26 22.89 -28.54
C GLY A 12 -7.74 21.54 -28.00
N VAL A 13 -7.14 20.45 -28.47
CA VAL A 13 -7.35 19.13 -27.89
C VAL A 13 -6.59 19.10 -26.55
N VAL A 14 -7.32 19.20 -25.44
CA VAL A 14 -6.76 18.92 -24.12
C VAL A 14 -6.59 17.40 -24.01
N VAL A 15 -5.39 16.91 -24.27
CA VAL A 15 -5.02 15.53 -23.97
C VAL A 15 -4.96 15.40 -22.45
N ALA A 16 -6.02 14.86 -21.85
CA ALA A 16 -6.02 14.50 -20.45
C ALA A 16 -5.02 13.35 -20.24
N GLN A 17 -3.78 13.68 -19.88
CA GLN A 17 -2.78 12.70 -19.52
C GLN A 17 -3.26 11.99 -18.24
N SER A 18 -3.81 10.78 -18.39
CA SER A 18 -4.12 9.89 -17.27
C SER A 18 -2.81 9.43 -16.62
N GLY A 19 -2.16 10.34 -15.89
CA GLY A 19 -0.92 10.05 -15.18
C GLY A 19 -1.16 8.92 -14.18
N LYS A 20 -0.34 7.86 -14.28
CA LYS A 20 -0.26 6.78 -13.29
C LYS A 20 -0.07 7.40 -11.90
N LEU A 21 -0.82 6.92 -10.90
CA LEU A 21 -0.68 7.42 -9.54
C LEU A 21 0.74 7.18 -9.05
N GLN A 22 1.36 8.24 -8.51
CA GLN A 22 2.70 8.17 -7.95
C GLN A 22 2.60 7.70 -6.50
N LEU A 23 2.58 6.38 -6.33
CA LEU A 23 2.60 5.71 -5.03
C LEU A 23 4.01 5.17 -4.78
N ASN A 24 4.60 5.54 -3.65
CA ASN A 24 5.89 5.03 -3.20
C ASN A 24 5.68 4.18 -1.96
N ILE A 25 6.32 3.00 -1.96
CA ILE A 25 6.35 2.10 -0.81
C ILE A 25 7.76 2.18 -0.23
N ASN A 26 7.90 2.88 0.88
CA ASN A 26 9.18 3.15 1.50
C ASN A 26 9.40 2.18 2.67
N GLU A 27 10.64 1.72 2.80
CA GLU A 27 11.12 0.86 3.90
C GLU A 27 10.22 -0.37 4.18
N PRO A 28 9.85 -1.15 3.15
CA PRO A 28 9.07 -2.36 3.33
C PRO A 28 9.85 -3.43 4.13
N TRP A 29 9.24 -3.96 5.19
CA TRP A 29 9.83 -5.04 5.98
C TRP A 29 8.80 -6.01 6.55
N ILE A 30 9.21 -7.27 6.72
CA ILE A 30 8.40 -8.35 7.29
C ILE A 30 9.00 -8.77 8.63
N ARG A 31 8.16 -9.02 9.63
CA ARG A 31 8.60 -9.60 10.90
C ARG A 31 8.94 -11.08 10.72
N PRO A 32 10.10 -11.59 11.19
CA PRO A 32 10.41 -13.01 11.10
C PRO A 32 9.43 -13.86 11.90
N ALA A 33 9.13 -15.06 11.38
CA ALA A 33 8.29 -16.05 12.03
C ALA A 33 8.49 -17.44 11.40
N ALA A 34 8.20 -18.49 12.16
CA ALA A 34 8.30 -19.88 11.71
C ALA A 34 7.11 -20.29 10.82
N LYS A 35 7.29 -21.34 10.04
CA LYS A 35 6.20 -22.00 9.31
C LYS A 35 5.02 -22.31 10.23
N GLY A 36 3.80 -22.04 9.75
CA GLY A 36 2.54 -22.22 10.47
C GLY A 36 2.18 -21.07 11.40
N ALA A 37 3.13 -20.21 11.77
CA ALA A 37 2.86 -19.04 12.60
C ALA A 37 2.30 -17.88 11.75
N ASN A 38 1.90 -16.81 12.44
CA ASN A 38 1.50 -15.56 11.81
C ASN A 38 2.65 -14.54 11.85
N SER A 39 2.69 -13.67 10.85
CA SER A 39 3.63 -12.55 10.75
C SER A 39 2.89 -11.27 10.34
N ALA A 40 3.61 -10.16 10.22
CA ALA A 40 3.10 -8.90 9.73
C ALA A 40 4.11 -8.22 8.80
N PHE A 41 3.57 -7.53 7.80
CA PHE A 41 4.28 -6.68 6.86
C PHE A 41 3.98 -5.20 7.15
N PHE A 42 5.05 -4.40 7.12
CA PHE A 42 5.08 -3.00 7.53
C PHE A 42 5.83 -2.16 6.49
N PHE A 43 5.42 -0.91 6.32
CA PHE A 43 5.98 0.02 5.32
C PHE A 43 5.40 1.42 5.51
N GLN A 44 5.97 2.41 4.83
CA GLN A 44 5.35 3.72 4.66
C GLN A 44 4.80 3.84 3.23
N LEU A 45 3.53 4.18 3.10
CA LEU A 45 2.87 4.39 1.82
C LEU A 45 2.71 5.87 1.54
N GLU A 46 3.53 6.40 0.65
CA GLU A 46 3.48 7.81 0.26
C GLU A 46 2.74 7.97 -1.06
N ASN A 47 1.68 8.77 -1.07
CA ASN A 47 0.97 9.17 -2.28
C ASN A 47 1.37 10.58 -2.69
N LYS A 48 2.30 10.69 -3.65
CA LYS A 48 2.77 11.97 -4.21
C LYS A 48 1.81 12.57 -5.23
N SER A 49 0.76 11.86 -5.62
CA SER A 49 -0.18 12.34 -6.62
C SER A 49 -1.19 13.34 -6.04
N HIS A 50 -1.89 14.05 -6.92
CA HIS A 50 -3.00 14.96 -6.56
C HIS A 50 -4.35 14.23 -6.44
N LYS A 51 -4.36 12.88 -6.50
CA LYS A 51 -5.58 12.06 -6.46
C LYS A 51 -5.49 11.06 -5.32
N ALA A 52 -6.54 10.96 -4.53
CA ALA A 52 -6.63 9.92 -3.50
C ALA A 52 -6.81 8.53 -4.14
N ASP A 53 -6.35 7.50 -3.45
CA ASP A 53 -6.57 6.09 -3.77
C ASP A 53 -7.05 5.31 -2.52
N THR A 54 -7.18 4.01 -2.65
CA THR A 54 -7.63 3.10 -1.60
C THR A 54 -6.88 1.78 -1.75
N LEU A 55 -6.17 1.38 -0.71
CA LEU A 55 -5.60 0.04 -0.61
C LEU A 55 -6.72 -0.92 -0.23
N LEU A 56 -7.00 -1.89 -1.09
CA LEU A 56 -8.10 -2.85 -0.93
C LEU A 56 -7.60 -4.17 -0.35
N ALA A 57 -6.41 -4.61 -0.73
CA ALA A 57 -5.85 -5.89 -0.32
C ALA A 57 -4.33 -5.90 -0.47
N ALA A 58 -3.72 -6.96 0.04
CA ALA A 58 -2.37 -7.35 -0.33
C ALA A 58 -2.31 -8.85 -0.62
N LYS A 59 -1.25 -9.27 -1.32
CA LYS A 59 -0.96 -10.66 -1.63
C LYS A 59 0.47 -10.99 -1.22
N PHE A 60 0.63 -12.21 -0.73
CA PHE A 60 1.90 -12.78 -0.34
C PHE A 60 1.88 -14.28 -0.64
N ALA A 61 2.86 -14.76 -1.41
CA ALA A 61 2.86 -16.15 -1.86
C ALA A 61 3.07 -17.15 -0.72
N HIS A 62 3.66 -16.71 0.39
CA HIS A 62 4.14 -17.57 1.47
C HIS A 62 3.25 -17.53 2.73
N SER A 63 1.99 -17.10 2.61
CA SER A 63 0.97 -17.27 3.65
C SER A 63 -0.32 -17.88 3.09
N GLU A 64 -1.15 -18.43 3.97
CA GLU A 64 -2.49 -18.91 3.62
C GLU A 64 -3.46 -17.75 3.39
N ILE A 65 -3.42 -16.75 4.28
CA ILE A 65 -4.31 -15.59 4.25
C ILE A 65 -3.49 -14.32 4.41
N VAL A 66 -3.95 -13.23 3.76
CA VAL A 66 -3.38 -11.89 3.85
C VAL A 66 -4.50 -10.90 4.10
N GLU A 67 -4.40 -10.12 5.17
CA GLU A 67 -5.44 -9.17 5.59
C GLU A 67 -4.85 -7.80 5.95
N LEU A 68 -5.63 -6.75 5.76
CA LEU A 68 -5.32 -5.42 6.29
C LEU A 68 -5.85 -5.33 7.71
N HIS A 69 -5.02 -4.96 8.67
CA HIS A 69 -5.40 -4.88 10.09
C HIS A 69 -5.14 -3.47 10.63
N GLU A 70 -5.97 -3.05 11.58
CA GLU A 70 -5.74 -1.87 12.41
C GLU A 70 -5.67 -2.27 13.88
N THR A 71 -4.98 -1.45 14.67
CA THR A 71 -4.99 -1.57 16.13
C THR A 71 -5.97 -0.57 16.71
N PHE A 72 -6.85 -1.02 17.60
CA PHE A 72 -7.88 -0.18 18.22
C PHE A 72 -7.86 -0.35 19.75
N LYS A 73 -8.29 0.69 20.47
CA LYS A 73 -8.53 0.60 21.90
C LYS A 73 -9.85 -0.09 22.16
N LYS A 74 -9.84 -1.14 22.96
CA LYS A 74 -11.03 -1.73 23.58
C LYS A 74 -11.37 -0.96 24.86
N GLU A 75 -12.50 -1.30 25.47
CA GLU A 75 -12.81 -0.91 26.84
C GLU A 75 -11.70 -1.37 27.81
N ASN A 76 -11.51 -0.63 28.90
CA ASN A 76 -10.47 -0.86 29.93
C ASN A 76 -9.02 -0.71 29.44
N ASP A 77 -8.76 0.16 28.47
CA ASP A 77 -7.42 0.48 27.93
C ASP A 77 -6.65 -0.71 27.32
N ILE A 78 -7.35 -1.81 27.01
CA ILE A 78 -6.76 -2.98 26.35
C ILE A 78 -6.68 -2.71 24.83
N MET A 79 -5.50 -2.91 24.23
CA MET A 79 -5.34 -2.80 22.78
C MET A 79 -5.79 -4.09 22.09
N GLY A 80 -6.56 -3.95 21.01
CA GLY A 80 -7.00 -5.05 20.14
C GLY A 80 -6.52 -4.84 18.70
N MET A 81 -6.52 -5.91 17.92
CA MET A 81 -6.31 -5.86 16.47
C MET A 81 -7.54 -6.42 15.76
N ARG A 82 -7.89 -5.84 14.61
CA ARG A 82 -8.99 -6.33 13.77
C ARG A 82 -8.70 -6.11 12.29
N SER A 83 -9.26 -6.97 11.46
CA SER A 83 -9.27 -6.79 10.01
C SER A 83 -10.08 -5.57 9.60
N VAL A 84 -9.60 -4.84 8.59
CA VAL A 84 -10.31 -3.75 7.91
C VAL A 84 -10.48 -4.09 6.43
N LYS A 85 -11.58 -3.63 5.82
CA LYS A 85 -11.88 -3.93 4.41
C LYS A 85 -11.01 -3.17 3.42
N PHE A 86 -10.50 -2.01 3.83
CA PHE A 86 -9.66 -1.16 3.01
C PHE A 86 -8.92 -0.13 3.89
N VAL A 87 -7.88 0.48 3.33
CA VAL A 87 -7.19 1.64 3.93
C VAL A 87 -7.24 2.81 2.93
N ALA A 88 -7.70 3.97 3.39
CA ALA A 88 -7.73 5.18 2.58
C ALA A 88 -6.30 5.71 2.36
N VAL A 89 -6.01 6.16 1.13
CA VAL A 89 -4.70 6.72 0.76
C VAL A 89 -4.92 8.12 0.20
N PRO A 90 -4.98 9.16 1.06
CA PRO A 90 -5.25 10.52 0.62
C PRO A 90 -4.20 11.03 -0.37
N ALA A 91 -4.57 12.00 -1.21
CA ALA A 91 -3.62 12.71 -2.07
C ALA A 91 -2.59 13.46 -1.21
N LYS A 92 -1.34 13.54 -1.69
CA LYS A 92 -0.25 14.29 -1.03
C LYS A 92 -0.05 13.93 0.44
N ASN A 93 -0.25 12.66 0.80
CA ASN A 93 -0.15 12.20 2.17
C ASN A 93 0.58 10.86 2.27
N THR A 94 1.04 10.55 3.48
CA THR A 94 1.72 9.31 3.84
C THR A 94 0.90 8.54 4.85
N VAL A 95 0.62 7.27 4.56
CA VAL A 95 -0.03 6.33 5.47
C VAL A 95 1.03 5.38 6.01
N ILE A 96 1.13 5.26 7.33
CA ILE A 96 2.18 4.48 7.98
C ILE A 96 1.61 3.14 8.44
N PHE A 97 2.19 2.05 7.95
CA PHE A 97 1.93 0.69 8.42
C PHE A 97 3.07 0.29 9.37
N LYS A 98 2.81 0.25 10.68
CA LYS A 98 3.80 0.02 11.73
C LYS A 98 3.26 -0.88 12.85
N PRO A 99 4.13 -1.49 13.66
CA PRO A 99 3.71 -2.28 14.80
C PRO A 99 2.74 -1.52 15.72
N ARG A 100 1.69 -2.20 16.17
CA ARG A 100 0.64 -1.65 17.06
C ARG A 100 -0.21 -0.53 16.43
N ASP A 101 -0.24 -0.46 15.10
CA ASP A 101 -1.08 0.46 14.33
C ASP A 101 -1.65 -0.30 13.12
N LEU A 102 -1.81 0.34 11.97
CA LEU A 102 -2.06 -0.31 10.68
C LEU A 102 -0.93 -1.27 10.31
N HIS A 103 -1.27 -2.46 9.80
CA HIS A 103 -0.31 -3.44 9.30
C HIS A 103 -0.98 -4.43 8.36
N ILE A 104 -0.18 -5.15 7.57
CA ILE A 104 -0.68 -6.25 6.75
C ILE A 104 -0.39 -7.55 7.48
N MET A 105 -1.44 -8.22 7.92
CA MET A 105 -1.35 -9.48 8.66
C MET A 105 -1.15 -10.65 7.68
N LEU A 106 -0.13 -11.47 7.95
CA LEU A 106 0.20 -12.66 7.18
C LEU A 106 -0.13 -13.88 8.04
N ILE A 107 -1.23 -14.58 7.72
CA ILE A 107 -1.75 -15.66 8.56
C ILE A 107 -1.39 -17.02 7.96
N GLY A 108 -0.87 -17.91 8.79
CA GLY A 108 -0.49 -19.27 8.40
C GLY A 108 0.64 -19.25 7.38
N LEU A 109 1.86 -18.95 7.82
CA LEU A 109 3.03 -18.97 6.94
C LEU A 109 3.29 -20.38 6.38
N LYS A 110 3.54 -20.46 5.07
CA LYS A 110 3.79 -21.72 4.34
C LYS A 110 5.22 -22.23 4.49
N GLN A 111 6.13 -21.34 4.89
CA GLN A 111 7.54 -21.61 5.16
C GLN A 111 8.06 -20.69 6.26
N ASP A 112 9.27 -20.95 6.73
CA ASP A 112 9.97 -20.02 7.62
C ASP A 112 10.27 -18.71 6.89
N ILE A 113 10.10 -17.60 7.59
CA ILE A 113 10.47 -16.26 7.12
C ILE A 113 11.62 -15.80 8.00
N LYS A 114 12.86 -15.86 7.47
CA LYS A 114 14.10 -15.69 8.25
C LYS A 114 14.73 -14.34 8.00
N ILE A 115 15.35 -13.78 9.04
CA ILE A 115 16.02 -12.47 8.99
C ILE A 115 17.03 -12.41 7.82
N GLY A 116 17.04 -11.30 7.11
CA GLY A 116 17.91 -11.05 5.97
C GLY A 116 17.38 -11.57 4.63
N GLU A 117 16.32 -12.39 4.63
CA GLU A 117 15.61 -12.74 3.41
C GLU A 117 14.88 -11.53 2.83
N SER A 118 14.60 -11.57 1.52
CA SER A 118 13.78 -10.58 0.84
C SER A 118 12.65 -11.28 0.11
N HIS A 119 11.42 -10.82 0.29
CA HIS A 119 10.24 -11.42 -0.32
C HIS A 119 9.39 -10.38 -1.05
N GLU A 120 8.79 -10.76 -2.18
CA GLU A 120 7.86 -9.90 -2.95
C GLU A 120 6.48 -9.88 -2.30
N LEU A 121 5.88 -8.70 -2.21
CA LEU A 121 4.47 -8.49 -1.88
C LEU A 121 3.80 -7.66 -2.96
N ILE A 122 2.51 -7.89 -3.13
CA ILE A 122 1.68 -7.15 -4.08
C ILE A 122 0.60 -6.41 -3.30
N LEU A 123 0.58 -5.09 -3.40
CA LEU A 123 -0.48 -4.23 -2.88
C LEU A 123 -1.52 -3.96 -3.97
N VAL A 124 -2.79 -4.17 -3.65
CA VAL A 124 -3.89 -4.04 -4.61
C VAL A 124 -4.68 -2.77 -4.31
N PHE A 125 -4.53 -1.78 -5.18
CA PHE A 125 -5.19 -0.49 -5.07
C PHE A 125 -6.41 -0.37 -5.98
N LYS A 126 -7.39 0.44 -5.56
CA LYS A 126 -8.62 0.69 -6.33
C LYS A 126 -8.33 1.38 -7.67
N LYS A 127 -7.42 2.34 -7.72
CA LYS A 127 -7.11 3.13 -8.93
C LYS A 127 -5.74 2.78 -9.52
N ALA A 128 -4.70 2.62 -8.69
CA ALA A 128 -3.37 2.29 -9.19
C ALA A 128 -3.23 0.83 -9.65
N GLY A 129 -4.18 -0.04 -9.30
CA GLY A 129 -4.11 -1.47 -9.58
C GLY A 129 -3.09 -2.17 -8.68
N GLU A 130 -2.40 -3.17 -9.22
CA GLU A 130 -1.38 -3.92 -8.48
C GLU A 130 -0.03 -3.18 -8.48
N VAL A 131 0.53 -2.99 -7.29
CA VAL A 131 1.85 -2.41 -7.07
C VAL A 131 2.70 -3.42 -6.31
N LYS A 132 3.83 -3.81 -6.90
CA LYS A 132 4.78 -4.75 -6.30
C LYS A 132 5.78 -4.02 -5.42
N THR A 133 6.21 -4.68 -4.34
CA THR A 133 7.29 -4.22 -3.47
C THR A 133 8.07 -5.42 -2.93
N ASN A 134 9.36 -5.23 -2.66
CA ASN A 134 10.21 -6.25 -2.05
C ASN A 134 10.51 -5.82 -0.63
N ALA A 135 10.23 -6.70 0.33
CA ALA A 135 10.38 -6.43 1.75
C ALA A 135 11.48 -7.30 2.35
N VAL A 136 12.39 -6.69 3.10
CA VAL A 136 13.44 -7.43 3.82
C VAL A 136 12.88 -7.91 5.15
N VAL A 137 13.22 -9.13 5.56
CA VAL A 137 12.85 -9.68 6.85
C VAL A 137 13.77 -9.13 7.93
N SER A 138 13.19 -8.51 8.97
CA SER A 138 13.92 -7.84 10.05
C SER A 138 13.11 -7.84 11.34
N ASP A 139 13.78 -7.78 12.50
CA ASP A 139 13.12 -7.64 13.81
C ASP A 139 12.62 -6.21 14.08
N MET A 140 13.17 -5.22 13.38
CA MET A 140 12.89 -3.80 13.55
C MET A 140 12.76 -3.08 12.20
N PRO A 141 12.13 -1.88 12.17
CA PRO A 141 12.16 -1.02 10.99
C PRO A 141 13.59 -0.82 10.46
N ILE A 142 13.73 -0.79 9.13
CA ILE A 142 15.04 -0.83 8.46
C ILE A 142 15.85 0.45 8.65
N ASN A 143 15.19 1.58 8.90
CA ASN A 143 15.86 2.85 9.19
C ASN A 143 15.38 3.37 10.56
N LYS A 144 16.36 3.65 11.45
CA LYS A 144 16.18 4.40 12.69
C LYS A 144 16.60 5.84 12.48
#